data_AF-E3NKX3-F1
#
_entry.id   AF-E3NKX3-F1
#
_cell.length_a   1.000
_cell.length_b   1.000
_cell.length_c   1.000
_cell.angle_alpha   90.00
_cell.angle_beta   90.00
_cell.angle_gamma   90.00
#
_symmetry.space_group_name_H-M   'P 1'
#
loop_
_entity.id
_entity.type
_entity.pdbx_description
1 polymer ?
#
loop_
_entity_poly.entity_id
_entity_poly.type
_entity_poly.pdbx_seq_one_letter_code
_entity_poly.pdbx_strand_id
1 'polypeptide(L)'
;MDEQRENHGGFPLQKLPWLVTAQIIRSMETWEQIRLCLTSNKMELITRSVRLTPVHYECHFLETGQLFVIDFSPLFVTYGYINYPPEKPQDTHIMKEELSKWMGPTDESDFVKIMRVFERVISIIPPNFISVGLYPNHMTITTLQNVFSHPVIRSCDKIFIYGKGITTSSEFLDYVLNTASQSAQLTLENTNPPYGYHHEKMFQFGKFVWMSSEWISIESLFALKNLDKITIGKNRFSYADLNRLLKYWIHSEIDMWKYLDIEMEEDIPEDELFDGIVRLKSMRFAITSYHIKSDSKQRKRGLPILTICCVGNKLRLSTWSPDESWRSPDGWIDSFRKEFDALRTVEKRRELEKRVVTRYGNVKLKIRELNEQLEQLQEEFNFTIAE
;
A
#
# COMPACT_ATOMS: atom_id res chain seq x y z
N MET A 1 -50.41 -15.64 46.91
CA MET A 1 -49.22 -14.88 47.32
C MET A 1 -48.71 -14.20 46.07
N ASP A 2 -49.16 -12.97 45.87
CA ASP A 2 -48.69 -12.13 44.77
C ASP A 2 -47.40 -11.47 45.23
N GLU A 3 -46.27 -11.88 44.65
CA GLU A 3 -45.02 -11.14 44.78
C GLU A 3 -45.16 -9.83 43.99
N GLN A 4 -45.34 -8.74 44.73
CA GLN A 4 -45.19 -7.39 44.23
C GLN A 4 -43.75 -7.23 43.75
N ARG A 5 -43.55 -7.20 42.42
CA ARG A 5 -42.32 -6.67 41.83
C ARG A 5 -42.21 -5.20 42.19
N GLU A 6 -41.35 -4.87 43.14
CA GLU A 6 -40.98 -3.49 43.44
C GLU A 6 -40.42 -2.83 42.18
N ASN A 7 -41.20 -1.92 41.62
CA ASN A 7 -40.80 -1.10 40.48
C ASN A 7 -39.93 0.05 41.02
N HIS A 8 -38.67 -0.23 41.34
CA HIS A 8 -37.69 0.82 41.59
C HIS A 8 -37.54 1.63 40.30
N GLY A 9 -38.15 2.82 40.27
CA GLY A 9 -38.06 3.73 39.12
C GLY A 9 -36.61 3.93 38.71
N GLY A 10 -36.30 3.63 37.45
CA GLY A 10 -34.94 3.70 36.92
C GLY A 10 -34.27 5.06 37.14
N PHE A 11 -32.94 5.07 37.17
CA PHE A 11 -32.14 6.27 37.40
C PHE A 11 -32.51 7.39 36.42
N PRO A 12 -32.99 8.56 36.89
CA PRO A 12 -33.57 9.57 36.01
C PRO A 12 -32.48 10.46 35.39
N LEU A 13 -31.65 9.89 34.51
CA LEU A 13 -30.53 10.57 33.83
C LEU A 13 -30.94 11.91 33.20
N GLN A 14 -32.19 11.98 32.72
CA GLN A 14 -32.81 13.16 32.11
C GLN A 14 -33.09 14.34 33.06
N LYS A 15 -33.09 14.09 34.37
CA LYS A 15 -33.37 15.11 35.40
C LYS A 15 -32.09 15.71 35.99
N LEU A 16 -30.93 15.18 35.62
CA LEU A 16 -29.65 15.67 36.11
C LEU A 16 -29.23 16.96 35.41
N PRO A 17 -28.39 17.78 36.06
CA PRO A 17 -27.74 18.91 35.41
C PRO A 17 -26.90 18.47 34.21
N TRP A 18 -26.86 19.30 33.16
CA TRP A 18 -26.17 18.98 31.90
C TRP A 18 -24.74 18.47 32.08
N LEU A 19 -23.93 19.13 32.93
CA LEU A 19 -22.54 18.72 33.15
C LEU A 19 -22.43 17.31 33.73
N VAL A 20 -23.34 16.95 34.63
CA VAL A 20 -23.39 15.62 35.25
C VAL A 20 -23.84 14.58 34.23
N THR A 21 -24.91 14.87 33.47
CA THR A 21 -25.39 14.01 32.39
C THR A 21 -24.30 13.77 31.34
N ALA A 22 -23.63 14.83 30.90
CA ALA A 22 -22.56 14.73 29.92
C ALA A 22 -21.36 13.93 30.44
N GLN A 23 -21.01 14.08 31.71
CA GLN A 23 -19.93 13.29 32.32
C GLN A 23 -20.29 11.81 32.40
N ILE A 24 -21.51 11.48 32.83
CA ILE A 24 -21.97 10.09 32.90
C ILE A 24 -21.94 9.45 31.50
N ILE A 25 -22.46 10.16 30.49
CA ILE A 25 -22.48 9.65 29.11
C ILE A 25 -21.05 9.43 28.58
N ARG A 26 -20.10 10.31 28.87
CA ARG A 26 -18.69 10.11 28.47
C ARG A 26 -18.01 8.95 29.19
N SER A 27 -18.48 8.58 30.39
CA SER A 27 -17.95 7.47 31.16
C SER A 27 -18.58 6.12 30.80
N MET A 28 -19.66 6.12 30.02
CA MET A 28 -20.27 4.90 29.49
C MET A 28 -19.41 4.30 28.38
N GLU A 29 -19.45 2.97 28.26
CA GLU A 29 -18.88 2.26 27.11
C GLU A 29 -19.63 2.63 25.81
N THR A 30 -18.96 2.50 24.67
CA THR A 30 -19.49 2.92 23.36
C THR A 30 -20.83 2.24 23.01
N TRP A 31 -20.98 0.95 23.35
CA TRP A 31 -22.22 0.22 23.14
C TRP A 31 -23.35 0.69 24.07
N GLU A 32 -23.03 1.08 25.32
CA GLU A 32 -23.98 1.65 26.27
C GLU A 32 -24.49 3.01 25.77
N GLN A 33 -23.62 3.83 25.20
CA GLN A 33 -23.97 5.13 24.62
C GLN A 33 -24.98 4.97 23.47
N ILE A 34 -24.81 3.97 22.61
CA ILE A 34 -25.77 3.67 21.53
C ILE A 34 -27.08 3.11 22.09
N ARG A 35 -27.05 2.14 23.01
CA ARG A 35 -28.27 1.63 23.65
C ARG A 35 -29.04 2.72 24.39
N LEU A 36 -28.34 3.65 25.03
CA LEU A 36 -28.92 4.82 25.66
C LEU A 36 -29.70 5.67 24.64
N CYS A 37 -29.16 5.87 23.44
CA CYS A 37 -29.86 6.57 22.35
C CYS A 37 -31.13 5.83 21.90
N LEU A 38 -31.11 4.49 21.85
CA LEU A 38 -32.26 3.67 21.45
C LEU A 38 -33.43 3.72 22.45
N THR A 39 -33.19 4.17 23.68
CA THR A 39 -34.25 4.30 24.70
C THR A 39 -35.30 5.36 24.33
N SER A 40 -34.90 6.50 23.76
CA SER A 40 -35.82 7.58 23.37
C SER A 40 -35.15 8.64 22.49
N ASN A 41 -35.93 9.30 21.62
CA ASN A 41 -35.45 10.42 20.78
C ASN A 41 -34.81 11.55 21.61
N LYS A 42 -35.34 11.83 22.80
CA LYS A 42 -34.78 12.85 23.70
C LYS A 42 -33.38 12.47 24.14
N MET A 43 -33.14 11.19 24.42
CA MET A 43 -31.84 10.71 24.85
C MET A 43 -30.82 10.67 23.70
N GLU A 44 -31.25 10.27 22.50
CA GLU A 44 -30.44 10.41 21.28
C GLU A 44 -29.94 11.85 21.08
N LEU A 45 -30.82 12.85 21.24
CA LEU A 45 -30.46 14.26 21.14
C LEU A 45 -29.46 14.71 22.23
N ILE A 46 -29.65 14.24 23.47
CA ILE A 46 -28.76 14.54 24.59
C ILE A 46 -27.39 13.93 24.31
N THR A 47 -27.31 12.63 24.03
CA THR A 47 -26.04 11.95 23.76
C THR A 47 -25.29 12.58 22.59
N ARG A 48 -25.97 12.92 21.48
CA ARG A 48 -25.35 13.57 20.32
C ARG A 48 -24.74 14.94 20.63
N SER A 49 -25.25 15.65 21.65
CA SER A 49 -24.69 16.94 22.07
C SER A 49 -23.53 16.80 23.06
N VAL A 50 -23.38 15.63 23.68
CA VAL A 50 -22.18 15.26 24.42
C VAL A 50 -21.14 14.88 23.38
N ARG A 51 -20.22 15.79 23.02
CA ARG A 51 -19.13 15.45 22.07
C ARG A 51 -18.37 14.22 22.58
N LEU A 52 -18.57 13.08 21.92
CA LEU A 52 -17.95 11.80 22.24
C LEU A 52 -16.58 11.67 21.57
N THR A 53 -15.74 10.81 22.12
CA THR A 53 -14.42 10.51 21.56
C THR A 53 -14.59 9.79 20.22
N PRO A 54 -13.88 10.22 19.16
CA PRO A 54 -13.95 9.55 17.87
C PRO A 54 -13.40 8.12 17.92
N VAL A 55 -13.94 7.24 17.07
CA VAL A 55 -13.55 5.81 17.02
C VAL A 55 -13.23 5.35 15.60
N HIS A 56 -12.49 4.25 15.50
CA HIS A 56 -12.24 3.54 14.24
C HIS A 56 -13.46 2.69 13.90
N TYR A 57 -13.95 2.78 12.65
CA TYR A 57 -15.02 1.93 12.13
C TYR A 57 -14.49 0.94 11.10
N GLU A 58 -14.82 -0.35 11.25
CA GLU A 58 -14.56 -1.38 10.26
C GLU A 58 -15.90 -1.87 9.68
N CYS A 59 -16.19 -1.46 8.45
CA CYS A 59 -17.46 -1.69 7.77
C CYS A 59 -17.38 -2.91 6.87
N HIS A 60 -18.18 -3.95 7.15
CA HIS A 60 -18.20 -5.19 6.37
C HIS A 60 -19.51 -5.33 5.58
N PHE A 61 -19.38 -5.46 4.25
CA PHE A 61 -20.52 -5.64 3.35
C PHE A 61 -20.47 -7.04 2.72
N LEU A 62 -21.48 -7.86 2.98
CA LEU A 62 -21.60 -9.25 2.49
C LEU A 62 -22.99 -9.45 1.87
N GLU A 63 -23.09 -10.29 0.83
CA GLU A 63 -24.35 -10.61 0.16
C GLU A 63 -25.18 -11.59 1.02
N THR A 64 -26.32 -11.09 1.51
CA THR A 64 -27.49 -11.70 2.20
C THR A 64 -27.39 -13.10 2.84
N GLY A 65 -27.94 -13.22 4.06
CA GLY A 65 -28.04 -14.46 4.85
C GLY A 65 -27.16 -14.45 6.11
N GLN A 66 -26.43 -13.36 6.33
CA GLN A 66 -25.52 -13.19 7.44
C GLN A 66 -26.12 -12.28 8.52
N LEU A 67 -25.63 -12.43 9.75
CA LEU A 67 -26.08 -11.64 10.89
C LEU A 67 -25.57 -10.20 10.74
N PHE A 68 -26.48 -9.23 10.74
CA PHE A 68 -26.12 -7.82 10.84
C PHE A 68 -25.90 -7.45 12.31
N VAL A 69 -24.75 -6.87 12.61
CA VAL A 69 -24.39 -6.45 13.96
C VAL A 69 -23.59 -5.15 13.95
N ILE A 70 -23.67 -4.45 15.08
CA ILE A 70 -22.68 -3.46 15.48
C ILE A 70 -21.99 -4.00 16.71
N ASP A 71 -20.70 -4.33 16.61
CA ASP A 71 -19.90 -4.83 17.72
C ASP A 71 -18.86 -3.79 18.13
N PHE A 72 -18.80 -3.52 19.43
CA PHE A 72 -17.93 -2.54 20.03
C PHE A 72 -16.77 -3.25 20.73
N SER A 73 -15.63 -3.33 20.02
CA SER A 73 -14.38 -3.82 20.61
C SER A 73 -13.55 -2.65 21.17
N PRO A 74 -12.57 -2.92 22.04
CA PRO A 74 -11.67 -1.87 22.55
C PRO A 74 -10.84 -1.15 21.48
N LEU A 75 -10.67 -1.75 20.29
CA LEU A 75 -9.80 -1.23 19.23
C LEU A 75 -10.58 -0.54 18.10
N PHE A 76 -11.75 -1.07 17.76
CA PHE A 76 -12.58 -0.58 16.66
C PHE A 76 -14.05 -1.03 16.81
N VAL A 77 -14.93 -0.34 16.10
CA VAL A 77 -16.34 -0.72 15.96
C VAL A 77 -16.53 -1.49 14.67
N THR A 78 -16.90 -2.77 14.78
CA THR A 78 -17.29 -3.59 13.64
C THR A 78 -18.72 -3.25 13.26
N TYR A 79 -18.95 -2.89 12.00
CA TYR A 79 -20.25 -2.50 11.49
C TYR A 79 -20.60 -3.30 10.25
N GLY A 80 -21.72 -4.02 10.27
CA GLY A 80 -22.24 -4.70 9.07
C GLY A 80 -22.49 -6.17 9.28
N TYR A 81 -22.30 -6.94 8.22
CA TYR A 81 -22.55 -8.38 8.23
C TYR A 81 -21.32 -9.14 8.71
N ILE A 82 -21.51 -10.14 9.57
CA ILE A 82 -20.43 -11.00 10.05
C ILE A 82 -20.64 -12.46 9.65
N ASN A 83 -19.53 -13.13 9.30
CA ASN A 83 -19.52 -14.53 8.85
C ASN A 83 -19.70 -15.56 9.99
N TYR A 84 -19.53 -15.15 11.26
CA TYR A 84 -19.61 -16.03 12.41
C TYR A 84 -20.63 -15.46 13.40
N PRO A 85 -21.85 -16.03 13.52
CA PRO A 85 -22.70 -15.67 14.63
C PRO A 85 -21.95 -16.02 15.92
N PRO A 86 -21.81 -15.09 16.88
CA PRO A 86 -21.13 -15.40 18.13
C PRO A 86 -21.91 -16.53 18.82
N GLU A 87 -21.21 -17.53 19.37
CA GLU A 87 -21.82 -18.69 20.04
C GLU A 87 -22.78 -18.26 21.17
N LYS A 88 -22.58 -17.05 21.71
CA LYS A 88 -23.50 -16.34 22.59
C LYS A 88 -23.47 -14.84 22.27
N PRO A 89 -24.63 -14.13 22.29
CA PRO A 89 -24.65 -12.68 22.23
C PRO A 89 -23.81 -12.12 23.38
N GLN A 90 -22.80 -11.30 23.06
CA GLN A 90 -22.09 -10.54 24.07
C GLN A 90 -22.82 -9.21 24.29
N ASP A 91 -22.71 -8.63 25.48
CA ASP A 91 -23.36 -7.36 25.78
C ASP A 91 -22.88 -6.22 24.87
N THR A 92 -21.71 -6.34 24.25
CA THR A 92 -21.15 -5.38 23.29
C THR A 92 -21.83 -5.42 21.92
N HIS A 93 -22.61 -6.46 21.60
CA HIS A 93 -23.23 -6.62 20.30
C HIS A 93 -24.61 -5.94 20.30
N ILE A 94 -24.85 -5.09 19.30
CA ILE A 94 -26.16 -4.51 19.01
C ILE A 94 -26.72 -5.17 17.76
N MET A 95 -27.80 -5.92 17.93
CA MET A 95 -28.40 -6.72 16.86
C MET A 95 -29.41 -5.92 16.02
N LYS A 96 -29.74 -6.44 14.85
CA LYS A 96 -30.72 -5.85 13.91
C LYS A 96 -32.07 -5.53 14.59
N GLU A 97 -32.53 -6.38 15.49
CA GLU A 97 -33.82 -6.25 16.19
C GLU A 97 -33.85 -5.00 17.09
N GLU A 98 -32.76 -4.72 17.81
CA GLU A 98 -32.62 -3.53 18.66
C GLU A 98 -32.64 -2.22 17.82
N LEU A 99 -32.16 -2.30 16.58
CA LEU A 99 -32.01 -1.17 15.66
C LEU A 99 -33.25 -0.91 14.80
N SER A 100 -34.33 -1.68 15.00
CA SER A 100 -35.59 -1.56 14.25
C SER A 100 -36.13 -0.13 14.17
N LYS A 101 -35.99 0.67 15.24
CA LYS A 101 -36.40 2.09 15.27
C LYS A 101 -35.62 2.98 14.28
N TRP A 102 -34.38 2.62 13.97
CA TRP A 102 -33.48 3.40 13.11
C TRP A 102 -33.47 2.91 11.66
N MET A 103 -33.90 1.67 11.39
CA MET A 103 -33.89 1.09 10.04
C MET A 103 -34.87 1.74 9.07
N GLY A 104 -35.97 2.34 9.54
CA GLY A 104 -36.95 3.03 8.69
C GLY A 104 -37.90 2.07 7.95
N PRO A 105 -38.43 2.45 6.76
CA PRO A 105 -39.46 1.69 6.04
C PRO A 105 -39.01 0.28 5.62
N THR A 106 -39.93 -0.68 5.59
CA THR A 106 -39.64 -2.09 5.30
C THR A 106 -39.44 -2.41 3.81
N ASP A 107 -39.91 -1.55 2.91
CA ASP A 107 -39.89 -1.69 1.45
C ASP A 107 -38.54 -1.31 0.81
N GLU A 108 -37.67 -0.61 1.52
CA GLU A 108 -36.33 -0.25 1.03
C GLU A 108 -35.37 -1.46 1.02
N SER A 109 -34.30 -1.36 0.22
CA SER A 109 -33.24 -2.37 0.21
C SER A 109 -32.50 -2.43 1.56
N ASP A 110 -32.03 -3.61 1.94
CA ASP A 110 -31.28 -3.79 3.19
C ASP A 110 -30.05 -2.87 3.26
N PHE A 111 -29.38 -2.62 2.13
CA PHE A 111 -28.24 -1.70 2.08
C PHE A 111 -28.62 -0.28 2.50
N VAL A 112 -29.73 0.27 2.01
CA VAL A 112 -30.19 1.63 2.37
C VAL A 112 -30.53 1.72 3.85
N LYS A 113 -31.20 0.70 4.39
CA LYS A 113 -31.53 0.61 5.82
C LYS A 113 -30.27 0.59 6.70
N ILE A 114 -29.28 -0.20 6.29
CA ILE A 114 -27.99 -0.29 6.96
C ILE A 114 -27.29 1.07 6.92
N MET A 115 -27.09 1.65 5.73
CA MET A 115 -26.41 2.94 5.64
C MET A 115 -27.10 4.06 6.44
N ARG A 116 -28.43 4.07 6.52
CA ARG A 116 -29.18 4.98 7.41
C ARG A 116 -28.82 4.79 8.89
N VAL A 117 -28.71 3.55 9.35
CA VAL A 117 -28.28 3.25 10.72
C VAL A 117 -26.82 3.70 10.91
N PHE A 118 -25.95 3.43 9.94
CA PHE A 118 -24.55 3.84 9.99
C PHE A 118 -24.41 5.36 10.14
N GLU A 119 -25.12 6.14 9.32
CA GLU A 119 -25.15 7.60 9.36
C GLU A 119 -25.57 8.14 10.73
N ARG A 120 -26.56 7.50 11.37
CA ARG A 120 -26.95 7.86 12.75
C ARG A 120 -25.85 7.56 13.74
N VAL A 121 -25.23 6.38 13.67
CA VAL A 121 -24.15 5.96 14.58
C VAL A 121 -22.97 6.93 14.47
N ILE A 122 -22.49 7.21 13.26
CA ILE A 122 -21.35 8.14 13.06
C ILE A 122 -21.69 9.59 13.42
N SER A 123 -22.98 9.96 13.43
CA SER A 123 -23.42 11.28 13.92
C SER A 123 -23.39 11.42 15.44
N ILE A 124 -23.51 10.29 16.16
CA ILE A 124 -23.43 10.23 17.62
C ILE A 124 -21.97 10.09 18.05
N ILE A 125 -21.24 9.19 17.38
CA ILE A 125 -19.85 8.84 17.69
C ILE A 125 -19.03 9.07 16.41
N PRO A 126 -18.35 10.22 16.29
CA PRO A 126 -17.65 10.56 15.04
C PRO A 126 -16.55 9.56 14.68
N PRO A 127 -16.30 9.31 13.39
CA PRO A 127 -15.17 8.49 12.96
C PRO A 127 -13.87 9.28 13.06
N ASN A 128 -12.78 8.64 13.53
CA ASN A 128 -11.41 9.11 13.25
C ASN A 128 -10.75 8.35 12.09
N PHE A 129 -11.29 7.18 11.75
CA PHE A 129 -10.79 6.31 10.71
C PHE A 129 -11.92 5.37 10.27
N ILE A 130 -12.04 5.14 8.97
CA ILE A 130 -13.00 4.21 8.38
C ILE A 130 -12.26 3.21 7.50
N SER A 131 -12.36 1.93 7.86
CA SER A 131 -11.97 0.82 7.00
C SER A 131 -13.19 0.09 6.43
N VAL A 132 -13.06 -0.41 5.20
CA VAL A 132 -14.12 -1.12 4.48
C VAL A 132 -13.62 -2.51 4.09
N GLY A 133 -14.30 -3.55 4.57
CA GLY A 133 -14.06 -4.94 4.22
C GLY A 133 -14.95 -5.40 3.08
N LEU A 134 -14.32 -5.83 1.99
CA LEU A 134 -14.94 -6.35 0.78
C LEU A 134 -14.63 -7.83 0.60
N TYR A 135 -15.60 -8.60 0.13
CA TYR A 135 -15.50 -10.05 0.04
C TYR A 135 -15.86 -10.53 -1.38
N PRO A 136 -14.87 -10.69 -2.28
CA PRO A 136 -15.13 -11.09 -3.67
C PRO A 136 -15.96 -12.36 -3.83
N ASN A 137 -15.83 -13.31 -2.89
CA ASN A 137 -16.61 -14.57 -2.88
C ASN A 137 -18.10 -14.40 -2.56
N HIS A 138 -18.47 -13.26 -1.99
CA HIS A 138 -19.79 -13.00 -1.43
C HIS A 138 -20.31 -11.64 -1.90
N MET A 139 -19.86 -11.17 -3.06
CA MET A 139 -20.21 -9.85 -3.56
C MET A 139 -20.21 -9.83 -5.09
N THR A 140 -21.36 -9.50 -5.67
CA THR A 140 -21.49 -9.13 -7.09
C THR A 140 -20.99 -7.71 -7.35
N ILE A 141 -20.66 -7.39 -8.61
CA ILE A 141 -20.29 -6.02 -9.03
C ILE A 141 -21.42 -5.02 -8.72
N THR A 142 -22.68 -5.42 -8.84
CA THR A 142 -23.84 -4.58 -8.46
C THR A 142 -23.83 -4.24 -6.97
N THR A 143 -23.51 -5.20 -6.10
CA THR A 143 -23.39 -4.95 -4.66
C THR A 143 -22.21 -4.02 -4.37
N LEU A 144 -21.08 -4.22 -5.04
CA LEU A 144 -19.91 -3.34 -4.96
C LEU A 144 -20.25 -1.89 -5.40
N GLN A 145 -21.06 -1.74 -6.45
CA GLN A 145 -21.58 -0.44 -6.91
C GLN A 145 -22.42 0.25 -5.85
N ASN A 146 -23.34 -0.49 -5.22
CA ASN A 146 -24.15 0.06 -4.13
C ASN A 146 -23.29 0.53 -2.95
N VAL A 147 -22.31 -0.29 -2.53
CA VAL A 147 -21.37 0.05 -1.45
C VAL A 147 -20.63 1.35 -1.73
N PHE A 148 -20.02 1.48 -2.92
CA PHE A 148 -19.25 2.67 -3.30
C PHE A 148 -20.11 3.86 -3.74
N SER A 149 -21.42 3.70 -3.94
CA SER A 149 -22.33 4.82 -4.20
C SER A 149 -22.46 5.74 -2.99
N HIS A 150 -22.19 5.23 -1.78
CA HIS A 150 -22.30 6.00 -0.55
C HIS A 150 -21.05 6.88 -0.33
N PRO A 151 -21.20 8.21 -0.15
CA PRO A 151 -20.06 9.14 -0.07
C PRO A 151 -19.05 8.83 1.04
N VAL A 152 -19.54 8.43 2.22
CA VAL A 152 -18.70 8.07 3.38
C VAL A 152 -17.81 6.85 3.09
N ILE A 153 -18.37 5.84 2.42
CA ILE A 153 -17.64 4.61 2.09
C ILE A 153 -16.66 4.86 0.95
N ARG A 154 -17.06 5.64 -0.05
CA ARG A 154 -16.18 6.03 -1.16
C ARG A 154 -14.93 6.79 -0.71
N SER A 155 -15.07 7.57 0.35
CA SER A 155 -14.01 8.41 0.92
C SER A 155 -13.34 7.78 2.14
N CYS A 156 -13.46 6.46 2.33
CA CYS A 156 -12.85 5.76 3.45
C CYS A 156 -11.32 5.83 3.43
N ASP A 157 -10.72 5.60 4.59
CA ASP A 157 -9.27 5.67 4.79
C ASP A 157 -8.57 4.38 4.38
N LYS A 158 -9.26 3.24 4.45
CA LYS A 158 -8.70 1.93 4.12
C LYS A 158 -9.71 0.94 3.55
N ILE A 159 -9.27 0.15 2.60
CA ILE A 159 -10.04 -0.93 1.97
C ILE A 159 -9.29 -2.23 2.17
N PHE A 160 -9.99 -3.25 2.65
CA PHE A 160 -9.54 -4.63 2.73
C PHE A 160 -10.32 -5.48 1.73
N ILE A 161 -9.63 -6.29 0.94
CA ILE A 161 -10.24 -7.29 0.05
C ILE A 161 -9.90 -8.68 0.58
N TYR A 162 -10.91 -9.39 1.08
CA TYR A 162 -10.79 -10.70 1.71
C TYR A 162 -11.19 -11.83 0.75
N GLY A 163 -10.23 -12.44 0.08
CA GLY A 163 -10.52 -13.51 -0.88
C GLY A 163 -10.53 -14.93 -0.31
N LYS A 164 -10.22 -15.16 0.97
CA LYS A 164 -10.23 -16.52 1.59
C LYS A 164 -9.45 -17.59 0.77
N GLY A 165 -8.34 -17.20 0.16
CA GLY A 165 -7.46 -18.05 -0.64
C GLY A 165 -7.81 -18.11 -2.14
N ILE A 166 -8.89 -17.46 -2.59
CA ILE A 166 -9.19 -17.37 -4.02
C ILE A 166 -8.48 -16.19 -4.68
N THR A 167 -8.25 -16.30 -5.98
CA THR A 167 -7.80 -15.20 -6.83
C THR A 167 -8.95 -14.22 -7.04
N THR A 168 -8.75 -12.95 -6.70
CA THR A 168 -9.75 -11.90 -6.96
C THR A 168 -9.78 -11.61 -8.46
N SER A 169 -10.96 -11.45 -9.07
CA SER A 169 -11.07 -11.19 -10.52
C SER A 169 -10.56 -9.79 -10.89
N SER A 170 -10.06 -9.63 -12.13
CA SER A 170 -9.64 -8.32 -12.65
C SER A 170 -10.79 -7.31 -12.62
N GLU A 171 -12.00 -7.72 -13.01
CA GLU A 171 -13.19 -6.84 -13.01
C GLU A 171 -13.50 -6.26 -11.62
N PHE A 172 -13.38 -7.07 -10.57
CA PHE A 172 -13.59 -6.63 -9.20
C PHE A 172 -12.51 -5.62 -8.76
N LEU A 173 -11.24 -5.93 -9.05
CA LEU A 173 -10.12 -5.06 -8.72
C LEU A 173 -10.19 -3.74 -9.49
N ASP A 174 -10.48 -3.79 -10.78
CA ASP A 174 -10.62 -2.62 -11.65
C ASP A 174 -11.72 -1.70 -11.12
N TYR A 175 -12.85 -2.26 -10.70
CA TYR A 175 -13.93 -1.46 -10.13
C TYR A 175 -13.48 -0.74 -8.84
N VAL A 176 -12.83 -1.45 -7.92
CA VAL A 176 -12.32 -0.85 -6.66
C VAL A 176 -11.30 0.24 -6.98
N LEU A 177 -10.30 -0.05 -7.81
CA LEU A 177 -9.23 0.89 -8.16
C LEU A 177 -9.74 2.14 -8.89
N ASN A 178 -10.84 2.02 -9.63
CA ASN A 178 -11.44 3.15 -10.34
C ASN A 178 -12.38 4.00 -9.48
N THR A 179 -12.98 3.43 -8.44
CA THR A 179 -14.07 4.08 -7.69
C THR A 179 -13.62 4.63 -6.34
N ALA A 180 -12.73 3.91 -5.66
CA ALA A 180 -12.22 4.28 -4.34
C ALA A 180 -11.38 5.57 -4.38
N SER A 181 -11.32 6.26 -3.23
CA SER A 181 -10.41 7.39 -3.07
C SER A 181 -8.95 6.95 -3.23
N GLN A 182 -8.16 7.69 -3.99
CA GLN A 182 -6.72 7.45 -4.13
C GLN A 182 -5.95 7.71 -2.81
N SER A 183 -6.54 8.48 -1.88
CA SER A 183 -5.96 8.66 -0.54
C SER A 183 -6.09 7.42 0.34
N ALA A 184 -6.96 6.47 -0.02
CA ALA A 184 -7.19 5.27 0.78
C ALA A 184 -5.96 4.35 0.75
N GLN A 185 -5.83 3.54 1.79
CA GLN A 185 -4.94 2.38 1.80
C GLN A 185 -5.68 1.18 1.24
N LEU A 186 -5.05 0.37 0.38
CA LEU A 186 -5.62 -0.86 -0.14
C LEU A 186 -4.82 -2.06 0.37
N THR A 187 -5.51 -3.05 0.94
CA THR A 187 -4.90 -4.29 1.45
C THR A 187 -5.61 -5.51 0.84
N LEU A 188 -4.85 -6.38 0.19
CA LEU A 188 -5.32 -7.69 -0.27
C LEU A 188 -4.99 -8.73 0.79
N GLU A 189 -6.03 -9.34 1.38
CA GLU A 189 -5.89 -10.24 2.51
C GLU A 189 -6.33 -11.65 2.13
N ASN A 190 -5.38 -12.59 2.26
CA ASN A 190 -5.55 -13.98 1.81
C ASN A 190 -6.12 -14.06 0.37
N THR A 191 -5.62 -13.22 -0.52
CA THR A 191 -6.00 -13.19 -1.94
C THR A 191 -4.89 -12.55 -2.75
N ASN A 192 -4.87 -12.88 -4.04
CA ASN A 192 -3.99 -12.26 -5.00
C ASN A 192 -4.80 -11.86 -6.24
N PRO A 193 -4.35 -10.83 -6.98
CA PRO A 193 -4.82 -10.60 -8.34
C PRO A 193 -4.51 -11.77 -9.27
N PRO A 194 -5.14 -11.82 -10.46
CA PRO A 194 -4.78 -12.79 -11.49
C PRO A 194 -3.33 -12.57 -11.93
N TYR A 195 -2.67 -13.63 -12.39
CA TYR A 195 -1.30 -13.53 -12.90
C TYR A 195 -1.23 -12.55 -14.09
N GLY A 196 -0.24 -11.66 -14.07
CA GLY A 196 -0.06 -10.62 -15.07
C GLY A 196 -1.06 -9.46 -14.97
N TYR A 197 -1.85 -9.40 -13.89
CA TYR A 197 -2.75 -8.27 -13.68
C TYR A 197 -1.97 -6.96 -13.57
N HIS A 198 -2.49 -5.93 -14.25
CA HIS A 198 -1.92 -4.59 -14.22
C HIS A 198 -3.05 -3.57 -14.32
N HIS A 199 -2.96 -2.53 -13.50
CA HIS A 199 -3.87 -1.40 -13.54
C HIS A 199 -3.10 -0.11 -13.22
N GLU A 200 -3.32 0.94 -13.99
CA GLU A 200 -2.54 2.20 -13.91
C GLU A 200 -2.61 2.88 -12.53
N LYS A 201 -3.73 2.70 -11.82
CA LYS A 201 -3.98 3.28 -10.49
C LYS A 201 -3.49 2.43 -9.33
N MET A 202 -3.04 1.21 -9.56
CA MET A 202 -2.69 0.26 -8.50
C MET A 202 -1.63 0.81 -7.53
N PHE A 203 -0.65 1.56 -8.05
CA PHE A 203 0.43 2.16 -7.27
C PHE A 203 0.20 3.64 -6.93
N GLN A 204 -1.00 4.16 -7.19
CA GLN A 204 -1.38 5.55 -6.88
C GLN A 204 -2.09 5.68 -5.52
N PHE A 205 -2.43 4.55 -4.89
CA PHE A 205 -3.01 4.54 -3.54
C PHE A 205 -1.97 4.96 -2.50
N GLY A 206 -2.40 5.63 -1.44
CA GLY A 206 -1.50 6.09 -0.36
C GLY A 206 -0.66 4.95 0.25
N LYS A 207 -1.21 3.72 0.25
CA LYS A 207 -0.47 2.50 0.56
C LYS A 207 -1.16 1.30 -0.10
N PHE A 208 -0.41 0.45 -0.79
CA PHE A 208 -0.92 -0.82 -1.30
C PHE A 208 -0.17 -1.99 -0.63
N VAL A 209 -0.89 -2.92 -0.02
CA VAL A 209 -0.34 -4.06 0.73
C VAL A 209 -0.91 -5.36 0.18
N TRP A 210 -0.06 -6.34 -0.08
CA TRP A 210 -0.42 -7.65 -0.59
C TRP A 210 0.45 -8.74 0.04
N MET A 211 -0.03 -9.98 0.06
CA MET A 211 0.64 -11.11 0.72
C MET A 211 1.69 -11.81 -0.16
N SER A 212 1.40 -12.01 -1.44
CA SER A 212 2.32 -12.64 -2.40
C SER A 212 2.45 -11.77 -3.65
N SER A 213 3.65 -11.73 -4.22
CA SER A 213 3.94 -11.01 -5.47
C SER A 213 4.02 -11.94 -6.68
N GLU A 214 3.66 -13.22 -6.52
CA GLU A 214 3.71 -14.25 -7.58
C GLU A 214 2.77 -13.97 -8.76
N TRP A 215 1.81 -13.05 -8.60
CA TRP A 215 0.92 -12.60 -9.67
C TRP A 215 1.55 -11.50 -10.54
N ILE A 216 2.61 -10.83 -10.07
CA ILE A 216 3.26 -9.76 -10.81
C ILE A 216 4.10 -10.38 -11.94
N SER A 217 3.84 -9.98 -13.18
CA SER A 217 4.71 -10.30 -14.31
C SER A 217 5.83 -9.28 -14.45
N ILE A 218 6.91 -9.65 -15.13
CA ILE A 218 8.03 -8.73 -15.38
C ILE A 218 7.59 -7.53 -16.22
N GLU A 219 6.65 -7.73 -17.14
CA GLU A 219 6.06 -6.67 -17.97
C GLU A 219 5.32 -5.61 -17.13
N SER A 220 4.66 -6.02 -16.03
CA SER A 220 4.01 -5.08 -15.11
C SER A 220 5.01 -4.13 -14.45
N LEU A 221 6.27 -4.54 -14.28
CA LEU A 221 7.32 -3.68 -13.72
C LEU A 221 7.80 -2.62 -14.71
N PHE A 222 7.66 -2.84 -16.02
CA PHE A 222 8.02 -1.84 -17.05
C PHE A 222 7.08 -0.63 -17.02
N ALA A 223 5.86 -0.81 -16.53
CA ALA A 223 4.86 0.25 -16.45
C ALA A 223 5.02 1.15 -15.21
N LEU A 224 5.94 0.83 -14.29
CA LEU A 224 6.19 1.60 -13.07
C LEU A 224 6.86 2.95 -13.37
N LYS A 225 6.37 4.02 -12.76
CA LYS A 225 6.85 5.39 -13.01
C LYS A 225 6.88 6.20 -11.72
N ASN A 226 8.02 6.83 -11.42
CA ASN A 226 8.21 7.78 -10.32
C ASN A 226 7.76 7.28 -8.93
N LEU A 227 8.01 6.01 -8.60
CA LEU A 227 7.66 5.46 -7.29
C LEU A 227 8.81 5.64 -6.28
N ASP A 228 8.50 5.97 -5.03
CA ASP A 228 9.56 6.12 -4.01
C ASP A 228 10.13 4.75 -3.62
N LYS A 229 9.29 3.85 -3.11
CA LYS A 229 9.72 2.52 -2.69
C LYS A 229 8.70 1.44 -3.02
N ILE A 230 9.19 0.33 -3.55
CA ILE A 230 8.41 -0.89 -3.81
C ILE A 230 9.15 -2.08 -3.21
N THR A 231 8.41 -3.02 -2.64
CA THR A 231 8.97 -4.28 -2.14
C THR A 231 8.17 -5.44 -2.71
N ILE A 232 8.85 -6.28 -3.47
CA ILE A 232 8.34 -7.51 -4.07
C ILE A 232 8.89 -8.64 -3.22
N GLY A 233 8.02 -9.31 -2.45
CA GLY A 233 8.39 -10.52 -1.71
C GLY A 233 8.49 -11.73 -2.64
N LYS A 234 8.09 -12.90 -2.13
CA LYS A 234 7.93 -14.13 -2.92
C LYS A 234 7.33 -13.85 -4.31
N ASN A 235 8.09 -14.22 -5.34
CA ASN A 235 7.80 -13.92 -6.74
C ASN A 235 8.23 -15.11 -7.64
N ARG A 236 8.07 -14.94 -8.96
CA ARG A 236 8.38 -15.95 -9.98
C ARG A 236 9.48 -15.52 -10.94
N PHE A 237 10.23 -14.46 -10.62
CA PHE A 237 11.21 -13.90 -11.54
C PHE A 237 12.48 -14.75 -11.59
N SER A 238 12.95 -15.01 -12.81
CA SER A 238 14.29 -15.51 -13.06
C SER A 238 15.31 -14.37 -13.15
N TYR A 239 16.60 -14.69 -13.03
CA TYR A 239 17.65 -13.69 -13.29
C TYR A 239 17.65 -13.21 -14.75
N ALA A 240 17.25 -14.06 -15.71
CA ALA A 240 16.96 -13.65 -17.08
C ALA A 240 15.82 -12.61 -17.19
N ASP A 241 14.74 -12.75 -16.42
CA ASP A 241 13.67 -11.73 -16.36
C ASP A 241 14.19 -10.42 -15.77
N LEU A 242 15.00 -10.49 -14.71
CA LEU A 242 15.62 -9.31 -14.11
C LEU A 242 16.62 -8.65 -15.06
N ASN A 243 17.37 -9.41 -15.87
CA ASN A 243 18.22 -8.86 -16.93
C ASN A 243 17.40 -8.06 -17.95
N ARG A 244 16.23 -8.57 -18.36
CA ARG A 244 15.28 -7.82 -19.22
C ARG A 244 14.82 -6.53 -18.56
N LEU A 245 14.51 -6.56 -17.26
CA LEU A 245 14.15 -5.38 -16.48
C LEU A 245 15.28 -4.37 -16.37
N LEU A 246 16.52 -4.81 -16.11
CA LEU A 246 17.68 -3.93 -16.07
C LEU A 246 17.91 -3.26 -17.42
N LYS A 247 17.86 -4.03 -18.52
CA LYS A 247 17.96 -3.50 -19.89
C LYS A 247 16.86 -2.46 -20.15
N TYR A 248 15.61 -2.71 -19.75
CA TYR A 248 14.55 -1.72 -19.87
C TYR A 248 14.82 -0.46 -19.03
N TRP A 249 15.18 -0.63 -17.77
CA TRP A 249 15.44 0.45 -16.81
C TRP A 249 16.60 1.35 -17.22
N ILE A 250 17.68 0.78 -17.78
CA ILE A 250 18.83 1.51 -18.32
C ILE A 250 18.43 2.47 -19.45
N HIS A 251 17.49 2.06 -20.30
CA HIS A 251 17.05 2.83 -21.47
C HIS A 251 15.77 3.65 -21.23
N SER A 252 15.20 3.59 -20.03
CA SER A 252 14.01 4.37 -19.67
C SER A 252 14.30 5.87 -19.72
N GLU A 253 13.38 6.64 -20.32
CA GLU A 253 13.47 8.10 -20.37
C GLU A 253 13.18 8.78 -19.02
N ILE A 254 12.59 8.04 -18.08
CA ILE A 254 12.14 8.53 -16.77
C ILE A 254 12.67 7.66 -15.64
N ASP A 255 12.70 8.23 -14.43
CA ASP A 255 12.99 7.47 -13.22
C ASP A 255 11.79 6.59 -12.83
N MET A 256 11.99 5.27 -12.87
CA MET A 256 10.91 4.31 -12.60
C MET A 256 10.62 4.20 -11.10
N TRP A 257 11.68 4.15 -10.29
CA TRP A 257 11.61 4.12 -8.82
C TRP A 257 12.88 4.67 -8.16
N LYS A 258 12.79 5.05 -6.88
CA LYS A 258 13.97 5.33 -6.03
C LYS A 258 14.53 4.03 -5.42
N TYR A 259 13.66 3.16 -4.92
CA TYR A 259 14.01 1.84 -4.39
C TYR A 259 13.04 0.75 -4.85
N LEU A 260 13.57 -0.34 -5.39
CA LEU A 260 12.85 -1.57 -5.68
C LEU A 260 13.61 -2.73 -5.01
N ASP A 261 13.00 -3.30 -3.97
CA ASP A 261 13.53 -4.47 -3.27
C ASP A 261 12.80 -5.71 -3.76
N ILE A 262 13.51 -6.70 -4.32
CA ILE A 262 12.95 -7.96 -4.81
C ILE A 262 13.56 -9.10 -3.99
N GLU A 263 12.73 -9.95 -3.40
CA GLU A 263 13.18 -11.18 -2.75
C GLU A 263 13.77 -12.13 -3.79
N MET A 264 15.05 -12.46 -3.64
CA MET A 264 15.82 -13.32 -4.54
C MET A 264 16.73 -14.24 -3.73
N GLU A 265 17.32 -15.24 -4.37
CA GLU A 265 18.37 -16.07 -3.76
C GLU A 265 19.60 -15.21 -3.38
N GLU A 266 20.37 -15.65 -2.38
CA GLU A 266 21.44 -14.83 -1.78
C GLU A 266 22.59 -14.54 -2.76
N ASP A 267 22.85 -15.45 -3.69
CA ASP A 267 23.92 -15.32 -4.68
C ASP A 267 23.41 -14.77 -6.02
N ILE A 268 24.04 -13.68 -6.50
CA ILE A 268 23.77 -13.13 -7.83
C ILE A 268 24.60 -13.91 -8.86
N PRO A 269 23.97 -14.61 -9.83
CA PRO A 269 24.66 -15.10 -11.01
C PRO A 269 24.98 -13.90 -11.91
N GLU A 270 26.15 -13.29 -11.68
CA GLU A 270 26.57 -12.07 -12.36
C GLU A 270 26.51 -12.18 -13.88
N ASP A 271 26.88 -13.34 -14.42
CA ASP A 271 26.90 -13.62 -15.86
C ASP A 271 25.49 -13.65 -16.48
N GLU A 272 24.47 -14.04 -15.71
CA GLU A 272 23.08 -14.06 -16.18
C GLU A 272 22.40 -12.70 -15.97
N LEU A 273 22.50 -12.14 -14.76
CA LEU A 273 21.82 -10.89 -14.42
C LEU A 273 22.33 -9.71 -15.26
N PHE A 274 23.63 -9.66 -15.52
CA PHE A 274 24.28 -8.54 -16.20
C PHE A 274 24.69 -8.86 -17.64
N ASP A 275 24.18 -9.94 -18.24
CA ASP A 275 24.44 -10.27 -19.64
C ASP A 275 24.19 -9.06 -20.55
N GLY A 276 25.23 -8.65 -21.29
CA GLY A 276 25.20 -7.51 -22.21
C GLY A 276 25.13 -6.13 -21.54
N ILE A 277 25.43 -6.02 -20.24
CA ILE A 277 25.36 -4.77 -19.47
C ILE A 277 26.75 -4.40 -18.93
N VAL A 278 27.21 -3.20 -19.30
CA VAL A 278 28.41 -2.58 -18.70
C VAL A 278 28.09 -2.15 -17.28
N ARG A 279 28.96 -2.56 -16.34
CA ARG A 279 28.79 -2.28 -14.91
C ARG A 279 30.11 -1.99 -14.24
N LEU A 280 30.04 -1.21 -13.17
CA LEU A 280 31.13 -0.96 -12.23
C LEU A 280 30.82 -1.69 -10.92
N LYS A 281 31.69 -2.60 -10.50
CA LYS A 281 31.63 -3.34 -9.24
C LYS A 281 32.47 -2.61 -8.18
N SER A 282 31.89 -2.37 -7.00
CA SER A 282 32.54 -1.73 -5.86
C SER A 282 32.06 -2.32 -4.53
N MET A 283 32.62 -1.85 -3.41
CA MET A 283 32.19 -2.19 -2.05
C MET A 283 31.59 -1.00 -1.29
N ARG A 284 30.91 -0.07 -2.00
CA ARG A 284 30.47 1.23 -1.46
C ARG A 284 29.63 1.13 -0.18
N PHE A 285 28.82 0.08 -0.04
CA PHE A 285 27.93 -0.10 1.11
C PHE A 285 28.45 -1.12 2.13
N ALA A 286 29.76 -1.40 2.15
CA ALA A 286 30.35 -2.55 2.84
C ALA A 286 29.77 -3.91 2.37
N ILE A 287 29.13 -3.90 1.21
CA ILE A 287 28.62 -5.05 0.46
C ILE A 287 28.95 -4.82 -1.01
N THR A 288 29.00 -5.91 -1.78
CA THR A 288 29.18 -5.84 -3.23
C THR A 288 28.04 -5.05 -3.86
N SER A 289 28.39 -3.95 -4.53
CA SER A 289 27.47 -3.10 -5.26
C SER A 289 27.88 -2.97 -6.71
N TYR A 290 26.89 -3.01 -7.59
CA TYR A 290 27.05 -2.80 -9.03
C TYR A 290 26.42 -1.48 -9.40
N HIS A 291 27.15 -0.67 -10.16
CA HIS A 291 26.73 0.63 -10.61
C HIS A 291 26.68 0.65 -12.14
N ILE A 292 25.56 1.13 -12.67
CA ILE A 292 25.31 1.23 -14.11
C ILE A 292 24.86 2.66 -14.40
N LYS A 293 25.30 3.19 -15.53
CA LYS A 293 24.84 4.48 -16.03
C LYS A 293 23.66 4.26 -16.98
N SER A 294 22.58 5.01 -16.82
CA SER A 294 21.52 4.99 -17.84
C SER A 294 21.91 5.64 -19.16
N ASP A 295 21.31 5.14 -20.24
CA ASP A 295 21.36 5.71 -21.58
C ASP A 295 20.42 6.93 -21.69
N SER A 296 20.78 8.02 -21.01
CA SER A 296 20.01 9.27 -21.01
C SER A 296 20.37 10.09 -22.25
N LYS A 297 19.85 9.69 -23.42
CA LYS A 297 19.92 10.53 -24.63
C LYS A 297 18.94 11.71 -24.57
N GLN A 298 17.96 11.67 -23.66
CA GLN A 298 16.97 12.73 -23.45
C GLN A 298 16.97 13.17 -21.98
N ARG A 299 17.09 14.49 -21.74
CA ARG A 299 17.35 15.16 -20.44
C ARG A 299 16.21 15.06 -19.39
N LYS A 300 15.33 14.06 -19.45
CA LYS A 300 14.17 13.94 -18.56
C LYS A 300 14.45 13.14 -17.27
N ARG A 301 15.63 12.53 -17.17
CA ARG A 301 16.03 11.71 -16.02
C ARG A 301 16.83 12.50 -14.99
N GLY A 302 16.42 12.44 -13.72
CA GLY A 302 17.08 13.14 -12.60
C GLY A 302 18.13 12.29 -11.89
N LEU A 303 18.01 10.96 -11.93
CA LEU A 303 18.85 10.03 -11.15
C LEU A 303 19.60 9.05 -12.08
N PRO A 304 20.69 9.46 -12.74
CA PRO A 304 21.33 8.71 -13.82
C PRO A 304 22.10 7.45 -13.37
N ILE A 305 22.34 7.28 -12.07
CA ILE A 305 23.13 6.17 -11.53
C ILE A 305 22.20 5.10 -11.01
N LEU A 306 22.28 3.92 -11.61
CA LEU A 306 21.56 2.72 -11.22
C LEU A 306 22.46 1.87 -10.35
N THR A 307 21.99 1.51 -9.18
CA THR A 307 22.77 0.75 -8.21
C THR A 307 22.03 -0.52 -7.83
N ILE A 308 22.72 -1.65 -7.95
CA ILE A 308 22.22 -2.99 -7.64
C ILE A 308 23.10 -3.60 -6.54
N CYS A 309 22.49 -4.11 -5.47
CA CYS A 309 23.21 -4.83 -4.41
C CYS A 309 22.32 -5.86 -3.73
N CYS A 310 22.93 -6.87 -3.08
CA CYS A 310 22.22 -7.83 -2.23
C CYS A 310 22.20 -7.34 -0.78
N VAL A 311 21.01 -7.26 -0.19
CA VAL A 311 20.83 -6.90 1.22
C VAL A 311 20.00 -7.99 1.89
N GLY A 312 20.67 -8.93 2.56
CA GLY A 312 20.03 -10.16 3.04
C GLY A 312 19.53 -11.00 1.86
N ASN A 313 18.29 -11.47 1.93
CA ASN A 313 17.62 -12.25 0.87
C ASN A 313 16.94 -11.38 -0.21
N LYS A 314 17.44 -10.16 -0.43
CA LYS A 314 16.81 -9.20 -1.35
C LYS A 314 17.81 -8.59 -2.30
N LEU A 315 17.46 -8.58 -3.58
CA LEU A 315 18.09 -7.77 -4.60
C LEU A 315 17.50 -6.36 -4.55
N ARG A 316 18.32 -5.38 -4.17
CA ARG A 316 17.94 -3.97 -4.12
C ARG A 316 18.38 -3.26 -5.39
N LEU A 317 17.43 -2.67 -6.09
CA LEU A 317 17.64 -1.79 -7.24
C LEU A 317 17.33 -0.35 -6.79
N SER A 318 18.30 0.54 -6.87
CA SER A 318 18.17 1.93 -6.43
C SER A 318 18.70 2.94 -7.44
N THR A 319 18.16 4.15 -7.44
CA THR A 319 18.61 5.25 -8.31
C THR A 319 19.24 6.37 -7.50
N TRP A 320 20.28 7.00 -8.05
CA TRP A 320 21.04 8.04 -7.35
C TRP A 320 21.41 9.20 -8.27
N SER A 321 21.46 10.41 -7.71
CA SER A 321 22.13 11.54 -8.35
C SER A 321 23.65 11.46 -8.09
N PRO A 322 24.52 11.88 -9.03
CA PRO A 322 25.97 11.87 -8.83
C PRO A 322 26.41 12.66 -7.60
N ASP A 323 25.71 13.75 -7.30
CA ASP A 323 26.05 14.63 -6.19
C ASP A 323 25.24 14.29 -4.92
N GLU A 324 24.42 13.22 -4.97
CA GLU A 324 23.65 12.75 -3.82
C GLU A 324 24.59 12.18 -2.76
N SER A 325 24.44 12.69 -1.54
CA SER A 325 25.25 12.28 -0.40
C SER A 325 24.69 11.00 0.21
N TRP A 326 25.50 9.95 0.26
CA TRP A 326 25.19 8.77 1.06
C TRP A 326 25.98 8.82 2.37
N ARG A 327 25.29 8.56 3.48
CA ARG A 327 25.90 8.40 4.80
C ARG A 327 26.13 6.93 5.08
N SER A 328 27.39 6.57 5.29
CA SER A 328 27.75 5.25 5.72
C SER A 328 27.42 5.02 7.20
N PRO A 329 27.31 3.75 7.65
CA PRO A 329 27.05 3.43 9.06
C PRO A 329 28.08 4.01 10.05
N ASP A 330 29.32 4.21 9.60
CA ASP A 330 30.43 4.83 10.33
C ASP A 330 30.47 6.37 10.19
N GLY A 331 29.48 6.97 9.56
CA GLY A 331 29.26 8.42 9.53
C GLY A 331 29.98 9.18 8.42
N TRP A 332 30.70 8.49 7.53
CA TRP A 332 31.31 9.10 6.35
C TRP A 332 30.25 9.51 5.34
N ILE A 333 30.43 10.69 4.76
CA ILE A 333 29.60 11.20 3.69
C ILE A 333 30.39 11.10 2.40
N ASP A 334 29.92 10.30 1.45
CA ASP A 334 30.48 10.23 0.11
C ASP A 334 29.39 10.40 -0.94
N SER A 335 29.78 10.93 -2.09
CA SER A 335 28.90 11.10 -3.26
C SER A 335 29.16 10.00 -4.27
N PHE A 336 28.21 9.76 -5.20
CA PHE A 336 28.38 8.80 -6.30
C PHE A 336 29.15 9.37 -7.50
N ARG A 337 29.82 10.52 -7.31
CA ARG A 337 30.43 11.27 -8.40
C ARG A 337 31.55 10.49 -9.08
N LYS A 338 32.34 9.76 -8.30
CA LYS A 338 33.49 8.96 -8.76
C LYS A 338 33.05 7.83 -9.67
N GLU A 339 32.06 7.04 -9.26
CA GLU A 339 31.47 5.96 -10.05
C GLU A 339 30.86 6.51 -11.34
N PHE A 340 30.19 7.65 -11.25
CA PHE A 340 29.58 8.29 -12.41
C PHE A 340 30.60 8.74 -13.46
N ASP A 341 31.70 9.37 -13.02
CA ASP A 341 32.76 9.84 -13.90
C ASP A 341 33.51 8.66 -14.53
N ALA A 342 33.73 7.56 -13.80
CA ALA A 342 34.26 6.32 -14.34
C ALA A 342 33.34 5.71 -15.42
N LEU A 343 32.04 5.55 -15.13
CA LEU A 343 31.07 5.01 -16.08
C LEU A 343 30.94 5.88 -17.35
N ARG A 344 31.02 7.21 -17.22
CA ARG A 344 31.04 8.13 -18.36
C ARG A 344 32.31 7.96 -19.20
N THR A 345 33.45 7.71 -18.56
CA THR A 345 34.72 7.48 -19.24
C THR A 345 34.68 6.19 -20.05
N VAL A 346 34.09 5.12 -19.51
CA VAL A 346 33.84 3.85 -20.23
C VAL A 346 32.95 4.05 -21.45
N GLU A 347 31.82 4.73 -21.28
CA GLU A 347 30.89 5.00 -22.39
C GLU A 347 31.58 5.79 -23.52
N LYS A 348 32.31 6.85 -23.16
CA LYS A 348 33.07 7.66 -24.13
C LYS A 348 34.13 6.84 -24.86
N ARG A 349 34.81 5.93 -24.17
CA ARG A 349 35.78 5.02 -24.78
C ARG A 349 35.10 4.10 -25.81
N ARG A 350 34.00 3.45 -25.45
CA ARG A 350 33.24 2.57 -26.36
C ARG A 350 32.68 3.30 -27.57
N GLU A 351 32.22 4.55 -27.41
CA GLU A 351 31.80 5.38 -28.55
C GLU A 351 32.95 5.68 -29.51
N LEU A 352 34.15 5.95 -28.99
CA LEU A 352 35.33 6.18 -29.81
C LEU A 352 35.78 4.91 -30.52
N GLU A 353 35.74 3.74 -29.86
CA GLU A 353 36.07 2.44 -30.47
C GLU A 353 35.18 2.13 -31.67
N LYS A 354 33.87 2.41 -31.58
CA LYS A 354 32.95 2.32 -32.73
C LYS A 354 33.34 3.24 -33.89
N ARG A 355 33.95 4.41 -33.62
CA ARG A 355 34.40 5.39 -34.61
C ARG A 355 35.79 5.12 -35.18
N VAL A 356 36.66 4.38 -34.48
CA VAL A 356 37.98 3.96 -35.02
C VAL A 356 37.82 3.14 -36.29
N VAL A 357 36.69 2.42 -36.44
CA VAL A 357 36.33 1.68 -37.66
C VAL A 357 36.22 2.60 -38.90
N THR A 358 36.07 3.93 -38.73
CA THR A 358 35.84 4.89 -39.83
C THR A 358 36.89 6.02 -40.00
N ARG A 359 37.75 6.33 -39.02
CA ARG A 359 38.86 7.33 -39.16
C ARG A 359 40.09 6.93 -38.35
N TYR A 360 41.25 6.81 -39.02
CA TYR A 360 42.52 6.40 -38.40
C TYR A 360 43.38 7.59 -37.94
N GLY A 361 43.95 7.51 -36.73
CA GLY A 361 44.93 8.47 -36.18
C GLY A 361 44.56 8.98 -34.79
N ASN A 362 43.90 10.14 -34.71
CA ASN A 362 43.63 10.87 -33.45
C ASN A 362 42.73 10.12 -32.46
N VAL A 363 41.89 9.20 -32.95
CA VAL A 363 40.94 8.45 -32.10
C VAL A 363 41.67 7.43 -31.20
N LYS A 364 42.76 6.81 -31.69
CA LYS A 364 43.53 5.82 -30.92
C LYS A 364 44.25 6.45 -29.71
N LEU A 365 44.83 7.64 -29.89
CA LEU A 365 45.46 8.38 -28.80
C LEU A 365 44.44 8.69 -27.70
N LYS A 366 43.24 9.14 -28.08
CA LYS A 366 42.19 9.44 -27.11
C LYS A 366 41.68 8.21 -26.36
N ILE A 367 41.61 7.05 -27.00
CA ILE A 367 41.27 5.78 -26.32
C ILE A 367 42.32 5.42 -25.29
N ARG A 368 43.62 5.55 -25.64
CA ARG A 368 44.72 5.30 -24.70
C ARG A 368 44.64 6.21 -23.46
N GLU A 369 44.43 7.51 -23.66
CA GLU A 369 44.25 8.44 -22.54
C GLU A 369 43.06 8.07 -21.64
N LEU A 370 41.95 7.60 -22.22
CA LEU A 370 40.79 7.15 -21.44
C LEU A 370 41.10 5.85 -20.66
N ASN A 371 41.88 4.93 -21.22
CA ASN A 371 42.32 3.73 -20.50
C ASN A 371 43.20 4.09 -19.30
N GLU A 372 44.18 4.97 -19.49
CA GLU A 372 45.06 5.44 -18.41
C GLU A 372 44.24 6.14 -17.30
N GLN A 373 43.21 6.91 -17.67
CA GLN A 373 42.26 7.49 -16.69
C GLN A 373 41.43 6.43 -15.96
N LEU A 374 40.96 5.40 -16.66
CA LEU A 374 40.18 4.32 -16.03
C LEU A 374 41.02 3.52 -15.05
N GLU A 375 42.26 3.17 -15.42
CA GLU A 375 43.21 2.47 -14.53
C GLU A 375 43.46 3.26 -13.25
N GLN A 376 43.72 4.57 -13.38
CA GLN A 376 43.90 5.46 -12.22
C GLN A 376 42.68 5.48 -11.30
N LEU A 377 41.48 5.64 -11.87
CA LEU A 377 40.26 5.66 -11.06
C LEU A 377 39.99 4.29 -10.39
N GLN A 378 40.29 3.17 -11.07
CA GLN A 378 40.15 1.83 -10.52
C GLN A 378 41.08 1.59 -9.32
N GLU A 379 42.34 2.03 -9.43
CA GLU A 379 43.33 1.94 -8.35
C GLU A 379 42.98 2.86 -7.17
N GLU A 380 42.63 4.12 -7.45
CA GLU A 380 42.35 5.14 -6.42
C GLU A 380 41.10 4.80 -5.61
N PHE A 381 40.08 4.22 -6.25
CA PHE A 381 38.76 4.03 -5.64
C PHE A 381 38.34 2.56 -5.48
N ASN A 382 39.26 1.62 -5.73
CA ASN A 382 39.09 0.18 -5.53
C ASN A 382 37.79 -0.37 -6.15
N PHE A 383 37.58 -0.08 -7.44
CA PHE A 383 36.46 -0.63 -8.21
C PHE A 383 36.93 -1.42 -9.44
N THR A 384 36.05 -2.28 -9.95
CA THR A 384 36.31 -3.10 -11.15
C THR A 384 35.24 -2.84 -12.20
N ILE A 385 35.64 -2.58 -13.44
CA ILE A 385 34.72 -2.41 -14.57
C ILE A 385 34.60 -3.74 -15.32
N ALA A 386 33.37 -4.16 -15.59
CA ALA A 386 33.03 -5.32 -16.43
C ALA A 386 32.15 -4.86 -17.59
N GLU A 387 32.43 -5.34 -18.80
CA GLU A 387 31.84 -4.82 -20.06
C GLU A 387 31.04 -5.83 -20.86
#